data_AF-A0A9X6VCH3-F1
#
_entry.id   AF-A0A9X6VCH3-F1
#
_cell.length_a   1.000
_cell.length_b   1.000
_cell.length_c   1.000
_cell.angle_alpha   90.00
_cell.angle_beta   90.00
_cell.angle_gamma   90.00
#
_symmetry.space_group_name_H-M   'P 1'
#
loop_
_entity.id
_entity.type
_entity.pdbx_description
1 polymer ?
#
loop_
_entity_poly.entity_id
_entity_poly.type
_entity_poly.pdbx_seq_one_letter_code
_entity_poly.pdbx_strand_id
1 'polypeptide(L)'
;MAMLKQGEKKVITDFKYVLFGYQGRVDCDVIEVYSGVGARFLKEINGALQEILFISGTADKVELVQMHGLNHYYIRVDSVNIYAKLIEEDIKEPSLRVGDKIFITNNSDLTFNLMIGFAENHPELPKVLPDIQRDFEYEVTEVVNENIVLIQKGGDKRYMSRDKVTTLEEIKLNAKLWNERKRERGVK
;
A
#
# COMPACT_ATOMS: atom_id res chain seq x y z
N MET A 1 11.45 11.95 14.50
CA MET A 1 12.36 10.86 14.87
C MET A 1 11.82 10.22 16.14
N ALA A 2 11.51 8.93 16.14
CA ALA A 2 11.05 8.22 17.32
C ALA A 2 12.14 7.22 17.75
N MET A 3 12.85 7.53 18.83
CA MET A 3 13.71 6.56 19.51
C MET A 3 12.84 5.67 20.39
N LEU A 4 13.18 4.38 20.50
CA LEU A 4 12.49 3.50 21.45
C LEU A 4 12.79 3.98 22.88
N LYS A 5 11.76 4.06 23.73
CA LYS A 5 11.99 4.33 25.15
C LYS A 5 12.65 3.11 25.79
N GLN A 6 13.51 3.33 26.78
CA GLN A 6 14.20 2.25 27.47
C GLN A 6 13.17 1.29 28.12
N GLY A 7 13.30 -0.02 27.87
CA GLY A 7 12.36 -1.04 28.36
C GLY A 7 11.07 -1.22 27.53
N GLU A 8 10.91 -0.48 26.43
CA GLU A 8 9.79 -0.63 25.51
C GLU A 8 9.90 -1.93 24.68
N LYS A 9 8.77 -2.62 24.51
CA LYS A 9 8.62 -3.73 23.56
C LYS A 9 7.77 -3.29 22.39
N LYS A 10 8.25 -3.47 21.17
CA LYS A 10 7.50 -3.25 19.93
C LYS A 10 7.29 -4.56 19.20
N VAL A 11 6.06 -4.85 18.83
CA VAL A 11 5.68 -6.06 18.07
C VAL A 11 5.29 -5.64 16.66
N ILE A 12 5.85 -6.32 15.66
CA ILE A 12 5.61 -6.05 14.24
C ILE A 12 5.14 -7.37 13.61
N THR A 13 4.05 -7.32 12.84
CA THR A 13 3.41 -8.49 12.22
C THR A 13 2.98 -8.25 10.77
N ASP A 14 3.08 -7.01 10.31
CA ASP A 14 2.60 -6.49 9.02
C ASP A 14 3.75 -6.34 8.02
N PHE A 15 4.54 -7.40 7.83
CA PHE A 15 5.69 -7.44 6.93
C PHE A 15 5.75 -8.74 6.11
N LYS A 16 6.29 -8.66 4.88
CA LYS A 16 6.35 -9.78 3.92
C LYS A 16 7.56 -10.68 4.13
N TYR A 17 8.71 -10.09 4.43
CA TYR A 17 9.96 -10.77 4.77
C TYR A 17 10.92 -9.79 5.45
N VAL A 18 11.94 -10.33 6.11
CA VAL A 18 12.98 -9.55 6.80
C VAL A 18 14.32 -9.69 6.08
N LEU A 19 15.02 -8.57 5.91
CA LEU A 19 16.40 -8.51 5.43
C LEU A 19 17.36 -8.05 6.53
N PHE A 20 18.54 -8.68 6.62
CA PHE A 20 19.63 -8.28 7.51
C PHE A 20 20.99 -8.50 6.83
N GLY A 21 21.91 -7.54 7.01
CA GLY A 21 23.22 -7.57 6.34
C GLY A 21 23.14 -7.48 4.81
N TYR A 22 24.23 -7.82 4.11
CA TYR A 22 24.29 -7.67 2.64
C TYR A 22 23.41 -8.67 1.87
N GLN A 23 22.98 -9.81 2.45
CA GLN A 23 22.24 -10.86 1.73
C GLN A 23 21.30 -11.76 2.57
N GLY A 24 21.13 -11.54 3.87
CA GLY A 24 20.33 -12.43 4.73
C GLY A 24 18.84 -12.15 4.60
N ARG A 25 18.03 -13.16 4.20
CA ARG A 25 16.56 -13.13 4.27
C ARG A 25 16.07 -14.09 5.34
N VAL A 26 15.17 -13.62 6.20
CA VAL A 26 14.44 -14.42 7.19
C VAL A 26 12.95 -14.33 6.91
N ASP A 27 12.31 -15.49 6.80
CA ASP A 27 10.86 -15.63 6.67
C ASP A 27 10.26 -16.00 8.05
N CYS A 28 9.80 -14.97 8.77
CA CYS A 28 9.10 -15.05 10.05
C CYS A 28 7.74 -14.35 9.97
N ASP A 29 6.88 -14.59 10.96
CA ASP A 29 5.53 -14.03 11.02
C ASP A 29 5.44 -12.87 12.04
N VAL A 30 6.32 -12.86 13.05
CA VAL A 30 6.34 -11.82 14.09
C VAL A 30 7.77 -11.40 14.41
N ILE A 31 7.98 -10.09 14.59
CA ILE A 31 9.21 -9.52 15.14
C ILE A 31 8.88 -8.85 16.47
N GLU A 32 9.56 -9.26 17.54
CA GLU A 32 9.51 -8.59 18.84
C GLU A 32 10.82 -7.83 19.07
N VAL A 33 10.76 -6.51 19.10
CA VAL A 33 11.91 -5.64 19.38
C VAL A 33 11.86 -5.20 20.83
N TYR A 34 12.90 -5.54 21.59
CA TYR A 34 13.05 -5.23 23.00
C TYR A 34 14.11 -4.15 23.17
N SER A 35 13.69 -2.95 23.55
CA SER A 35 14.56 -1.79 23.72
C SER A 35 15.73 -2.10 24.66
N GLY A 36 16.95 -1.92 24.17
CA GLY A 36 18.19 -2.21 24.90
C GLY A 36 18.57 -3.70 25.05
N VAL A 37 17.81 -4.64 24.46
CA VAL A 37 18.02 -6.09 24.60
C VAL A 37 18.25 -6.79 23.25
N GLY A 38 17.41 -6.51 22.25
CA GLY A 38 17.57 -7.11 20.93
C GLY A 38 16.27 -7.25 20.15
N ALA A 39 16.31 -8.05 19.08
CA ALA A 39 15.15 -8.37 18.24
C ALA A 39 14.96 -9.89 18.11
N ARG A 40 13.75 -10.36 18.36
CA ARG A 40 13.33 -11.76 18.30
C ARG A 40 12.42 -11.98 17.10
N PHE A 41 12.68 -13.03 16.33
CA PHE A 41 11.93 -13.39 15.14
C PHE A 41 11.22 -14.72 15.39
N LEU A 42 9.90 -14.71 15.24
CA LEU A 42 9.03 -15.85 15.54
C LEU A 42 8.31 -16.31 14.27
N LYS A 43 8.15 -17.62 14.13
CA LYS A 43 7.38 -18.24 13.05
C LYS A 43 6.32 -19.18 13.61
N GLU A 44 5.14 -19.20 13.02
CA GLU A 44 4.10 -20.15 13.36
C GLU A 44 4.45 -21.54 12.80
N ILE A 45 4.61 -22.50 13.70
CA ILE A 45 4.89 -23.90 13.37
C ILE A 45 3.93 -24.75 14.20
N ASN A 46 3.04 -25.49 13.51
CA ASN A 46 2.00 -26.33 14.12
C ASN A 46 1.07 -25.56 15.08
N GLY A 47 0.68 -24.34 14.73
CA GLY A 47 -0.25 -23.51 15.54
C GLY A 47 0.39 -22.83 16.76
N ALA A 48 1.72 -22.85 16.88
CA ALA A 48 2.45 -22.16 17.93
C ALA A 48 3.57 -21.29 17.35
N LEU A 49 3.72 -20.08 17.89
CA LEU A 49 4.84 -19.20 17.57
C LEU A 49 6.13 -19.73 18.21
N GLN A 50 7.10 -20.08 17.37
CA GLN A 50 8.42 -20.55 17.77
C GLN A 50 9.49 -19.55 17.37
N GLU A 51 10.47 -19.33 18.24
CA GLU A 51 11.64 -18.52 17.92
C GLU A 51 12.51 -19.21 16.89
N ILE A 52 12.76 -18.52 15.78
CA ILE A 52 13.64 -18.99 14.73
C ILE A 52 14.96 -18.23 14.68
N LEU A 53 15.00 -17.03 15.27
CA LEU A 53 16.21 -16.21 15.38
C LEU A 53 16.07 -15.20 16.52
N PHE A 54 17.15 -14.96 17.24
CA PHE A 54 17.30 -13.85 18.15
C PHE A 54 18.60 -13.09 17.87
N ILE A 55 18.49 -11.79 17.61
CA ILE A 55 19.62 -10.88 17.46
C ILE A 55 19.76 -10.10 18.76
N SER A 56 20.72 -10.50 19.59
CA SER A 56 21.05 -9.82 20.85
C SER A 56 21.82 -8.55 20.60
N GLY A 57 21.49 -7.48 21.31
CA GLY A 57 22.20 -6.20 21.24
C GLY A 57 21.33 -5.02 21.62
N THR A 58 21.90 -3.82 21.67
CA THR A 58 21.13 -2.61 22.02
C THR A 58 20.18 -2.26 20.88
N ALA A 59 18.92 -2.69 20.99
CA ALA A 59 17.86 -2.24 20.08
C ALA A 59 17.42 -0.84 20.48
N ASP A 60 17.79 0.19 19.72
CA ASP A 60 17.57 1.59 20.09
C ASP A 60 16.66 2.34 19.10
N LYS A 61 16.32 1.71 17.97
CA LYS A 61 15.60 2.37 16.88
C LYS A 61 14.66 1.42 16.15
N VAL A 62 13.42 1.86 15.99
CA VAL A 62 12.42 1.24 15.11
C VAL A 62 11.60 2.33 14.42
N GLU A 63 11.77 2.51 13.12
CA GLU A 63 11.04 3.52 12.34
C GLU A 63 10.61 3.00 10.97
N LEU A 64 9.63 3.68 10.37
CA LEU A 64 9.25 3.45 8.98
C LEU A 64 10.18 4.25 8.07
N VAL A 65 10.79 3.57 7.09
CA VAL A 65 11.63 4.16 6.05
C VAL A 65 11.15 3.74 4.68
N GLN A 66 11.39 4.58 3.68
CA GLN A 66 11.14 4.23 2.28
C GLN A 66 12.46 3.83 1.62
N MET A 67 12.52 2.63 1.06
CA MET A 67 13.66 2.12 0.29
C MET A 67 13.19 1.65 -1.07
N HIS A 68 13.79 2.18 -2.14
CA HIS A 68 13.42 1.84 -3.52
C HIS A 68 11.91 1.95 -3.81
N GLY A 69 11.26 2.97 -3.24
CA GLY A 69 9.81 3.20 -3.39
C GLY A 69 8.93 2.41 -2.42
N LEU A 70 9.46 1.43 -1.70
CA LEU A 70 8.72 0.51 -0.84
C LEU A 70 8.90 0.85 0.65
N ASN A 71 7.84 0.67 1.44
CA ASN A 71 7.90 0.90 2.88
C ASN A 71 8.56 -0.28 3.62
N HIS A 72 9.46 0.05 4.55
CA HIS A 72 10.13 -0.91 5.41
C HIS A 72 10.11 -0.43 6.86
N TYR A 73 9.96 -1.36 7.81
CA TYR A 73 10.40 -1.12 9.17
C TYR A 73 11.92 -1.25 9.21
N TYR A 74 12.60 -0.16 9.54
CA TYR A 74 14.02 -0.14 9.87
C TYR A 74 14.17 -0.35 11.38
N ILE A 75 14.88 -1.41 11.76
CA ILE A 75 15.19 -1.75 13.14
C ILE A 75 16.72 -1.78 13.27
N ARG A 76 17.26 -1.06 14.26
CA ARG A 76 18.69 -1.08 14.58
C ARG A 76 18.92 -1.81 15.88
N VAL A 77 19.79 -2.83 15.83
CA VAL A 77 20.28 -3.57 16.99
C VAL A 77 21.81 -3.55 16.94
N ASP A 78 22.44 -2.71 17.78
CA ASP A 78 23.88 -2.39 17.71
C ASP A 78 24.35 -2.09 16.27
N SER A 79 25.24 -2.92 15.70
CA SER A 79 25.78 -2.79 14.35
C SER A 79 24.95 -3.51 13.27
N VAL A 80 23.82 -4.12 13.67
CA VAL A 80 22.94 -4.86 12.76
C VAL A 80 21.76 -3.99 12.35
N ASN A 81 21.64 -3.79 11.04
CA ASN A 81 20.51 -3.12 10.41
C ASN A 81 19.53 -4.18 9.88
N ILE A 82 18.30 -4.13 10.35
CA ILE A 82 17.22 -5.04 9.97
C ILE A 82 16.17 -4.23 9.23
N TYR A 83 15.73 -4.74 8.09
CA TYR A 83 14.69 -4.14 7.27
C TYR A 83 13.55 -5.15 7.08
N ALA A 84 12.40 -4.92 7.70
CA ALA A 84 11.21 -5.70 7.43
C ALA A 84 10.39 -5.01 6.35
N LYS A 85 10.32 -5.60 5.15
CA LYS A 85 9.51 -5.05 4.05
C LYS A 85 8.04 -5.14 4.47
N LEU A 86 7.33 -4.02 4.53
CA LEU A 86 5.92 -4.06 4.91
C LEU A 86 5.13 -4.95 3.96
N ILE A 87 4.09 -5.58 4.48
CA ILE A 87 2.98 -6.00 3.62
C ILE A 87 2.36 -4.67 3.18
N GLU A 88 2.89 -4.13 2.10
CA GLU A 88 2.03 -3.34 1.23
C GLU A 88 0.90 -4.31 0.91
N GLU A 89 -0.32 -3.98 1.33
CA GLU A 89 -1.48 -4.55 0.68
C GLU A 89 -1.16 -4.39 -0.80
N ASP A 90 -0.85 -5.50 -1.47
CA ASP A 90 -1.01 -5.59 -2.90
C ASP A 90 -2.49 -5.26 -3.04
N ILE A 91 -2.81 -3.98 -3.20
CA ILE A 91 -3.99 -3.55 -3.90
C ILE A 91 -3.74 -4.19 -5.25
N LYS A 92 -4.13 -5.47 -5.37
CA LYS A 92 -4.26 -6.13 -6.64
C LYS A 92 -5.14 -5.17 -7.37
N GLU A 93 -4.55 -4.37 -8.26
CA GLU A 93 -5.31 -3.59 -9.20
C GLU A 93 -6.32 -4.58 -9.78
N PRO A 94 -7.63 -4.41 -9.51
CA PRO A 94 -8.61 -5.34 -10.02
C PRO A 94 -8.35 -5.48 -11.52
N SER A 95 -8.15 -6.73 -11.94
CA SER A 95 -7.91 -7.03 -13.35
C SER A 95 -9.12 -6.55 -14.14
N LEU A 96 -8.91 -5.62 -15.08
CA LEU A 96 -9.99 -5.11 -15.91
C LEU A 96 -10.61 -6.24 -16.73
N ARG A 97 -11.92 -6.18 -16.91
CA ARG A 97 -12.72 -7.10 -17.69
C ARG A 97 -13.46 -6.35 -18.79
N VAL A 98 -13.82 -7.07 -19.84
CA VAL A 98 -14.74 -6.55 -20.86
C VAL A 98 -16.06 -6.17 -20.19
N GLY A 99 -16.55 -4.97 -20.48
CA GLY A 99 -17.73 -4.36 -19.87
C GLY A 99 -17.43 -3.43 -18.69
N ASP A 100 -16.20 -3.44 -18.16
CA ASP A 100 -15.83 -2.53 -17.06
C ASP A 100 -15.90 -1.07 -17.50
N LYS A 101 -16.32 -0.22 -16.56
CA LYS A 101 -16.45 1.22 -16.73
C LYS A 101 -15.24 1.92 -16.13
N ILE A 102 -14.54 2.72 -16.94
CA ILE A 102 -13.26 3.29 -16.58
C ILE A 102 -13.13 4.77 -16.95
N PHE A 103 -12.25 5.46 -16.25
CA PHE A 103 -11.81 6.83 -16.52
C PHE A 103 -10.35 6.81 -16.95
N ILE A 104 -9.97 7.72 -17.85
CA ILE A 104 -8.56 7.93 -18.22
C ILE A 104 -7.88 8.77 -17.14
N THR A 105 -6.79 8.28 -16.56
CA THR A 105 -6.13 8.91 -15.41
C THR A 105 -5.42 10.22 -15.77
N ASN A 106 -4.94 10.35 -17.00
CA ASN A 106 -4.22 11.55 -17.47
C ASN A 106 -5.13 12.71 -17.91
N ASN A 107 -6.45 12.60 -17.77
CA ASN A 107 -7.37 13.64 -18.21
C ASN A 107 -7.64 14.64 -17.09
N SER A 108 -7.10 15.86 -17.24
CA SER A 108 -7.58 17.10 -16.60
C SER A 108 -7.83 17.05 -15.09
N ASP A 109 -6.95 16.40 -14.31
CA ASP A 109 -7.09 16.20 -12.85
C ASP A 109 -8.42 15.57 -12.40
N LEU A 110 -9.22 15.01 -13.31
CA LEU A 110 -10.59 14.57 -13.03
C LEU A 110 -10.60 13.44 -11.99
N THR A 111 -9.77 12.43 -12.20
CA THR A 111 -9.65 11.27 -11.31
C THR A 111 -9.18 11.68 -9.92
N PHE A 112 -8.27 12.66 -9.84
CA PHE A 112 -7.81 13.23 -8.58
C PHE A 112 -8.92 14.03 -7.89
N ASN A 113 -9.64 14.88 -8.62
CA ASN A 113 -10.76 15.66 -8.08
C ASN A 113 -11.90 14.77 -7.57
N LEU A 114 -12.22 13.69 -8.30
CA LEU A 114 -13.16 12.67 -7.85
C LEU A 114 -12.68 12.00 -6.56
N MET A 115 -11.40 11.59 -6.51
CA MET A 115 -10.81 11.00 -5.31
C MET A 115 -10.90 11.95 -4.10
N ILE A 116 -10.54 13.22 -4.25
CA ILE A 116 -10.64 14.22 -3.17
C ILE A 116 -12.11 14.42 -2.78
N GLY A 117 -13.02 14.54 -3.75
CA GLY A 117 -14.45 14.68 -3.48
C GLY A 117 -15.03 13.50 -2.69
N PHE A 118 -14.64 12.27 -3.02
CA PHE A 118 -15.02 11.08 -2.24
C PHE A 118 -14.36 11.08 -0.85
N ALA A 119 -13.11 11.51 -0.75
CA ALA A 119 -12.38 11.54 0.53
C ALA A 119 -13.03 12.54 1.49
N GLU A 120 -13.42 13.71 1.00
CA GLU A 120 -14.00 14.79 1.81
C GLU A 120 -15.52 14.68 1.97
N ASN A 121 -16.15 13.63 1.41
CA ASN A 121 -17.61 13.47 1.36
C ASN A 121 -18.32 14.72 0.82
N HIS A 122 -17.84 15.28 -0.29
CA HIS A 122 -18.34 16.54 -0.83
C HIS A 122 -19.85 16.43 -1.16
N PRO A 123 -20.72 17.30 -0.62
CA PRO A 123 -22.18 17.13 -0.69
C PRO A 123 -22.76 17.26 -2.10
N GLU A 124 -22.05 17.92 -3.01
CA GLU A 124 -22.46 18.08 -4.40
C GLU A 124 -22.01 16.91 -5.30
N LEU A 125 -21.03 16.12 -4.87
CA LEU A 125 -20.47 15.04 -5.68
C LEU A 125 -21.54 14.04 -6.15
N PRO A 126 -22.50 13.59 -5.32
CA PRO A 126 -23.56 12.70 -5.78
C PRO A 126 -24.47 13.29 -6.86
N LYS A 127 -24.59 14.63 -6.92
CA LYS A 127 -25.43 15.32 -7.91
C LYS A 127 -24.73 15.43 -9.26
N VAL A 128 -23.42 15.69 -9.26
CA VAL A 128 -22.63 15.90 -10.49
C VAL A 128 -22.01 14.62 -11.04
N LEU A 129 -21.84 13.58 -10.20
CA LEU A 129 -21.23 12.31 -10.60
C LEU A 129 -21.92 11.65 -11.81
N PRO A 130 -23.25 11.59 -11.93
CA PRO A 130 -23.90 11.01 -13.12
C PRO A 130 -23.54 11.73 -14.42
N ASP A 131 -23.44 13.06 -14.40
CA ASP A 131 -23.01 13.85 -15.57
C ASP A 131 -21.53 13.58 -15.88
N ILE A 132 -20.67 13.52 -14.86
CA ILE A 132 -19.26 13.16 -15.03
C ILE A 132 -19.10 11.77 -15.64
N GLN A 133 -19.86 10.78 -15.17
CA GLN A 133 -19.84 9.43 -15.74
C GLN A 133 -20.29 9.45 -17.21
N ARG A 134 -21.42 10.12 -17.50
CA ARG A 134 -21.90 10.26 -18.88
C ARG A 134 -20.85 10.90 -19.79
N ASP A 135 -20.12 11.91 -19.32
CA ASP A 135 -19.25 12.73 -20.15
C ASP A 135 -17.81 12.18 -20.24
N PHE A 136 -17.31 11.48 -19.21
CA PHE A 136 -15.90 11.04 -19.14
C PHE A 136 -15.66 9.53 -19.01
N GLU A 137 -16.68 8.72 -18.71
CA GLU A 137 -16.52 7.27 -18.57
C GLU A 137 -16.46 6.57 -19.95
N TYR A 138 -15.55 5.60 -20.05
CA TYR A 138 -15.38 4.69 -21.19
C TYR A 138 -15.71 3.27 -20.77
N GLU A 139 -16.04 2.42 -21.73
CA GLU A 139 -16.22 0.99 -21.53
C GLU A 139 -15.05 0.20 -22.09
N VAL A 140 -14.55 -0.77 -21.34
CA VAL A 140 -13.56 -1.73 -21.82
C VAL A 140 -14.25 -2.71 -22.78
N THR A 141 -13.86 -2.72 -24.04
CA THR A 141 -14.44 -3.60 -25.07
C THR A 141 -13.56 -4.78 -25.41
N GLU A 142 -12.27 -4.71 -25.08
CA GLU A 142 -11.32 -5.81 -25.24
C GLU A 142 -10.19 -5.70 -24.20
N VAL A 143 -9.70 -6.85 -23.74
CA VAL A 143 -8.50 -6.94 -22.89
C VAL A 143 -7.47 -7.73 -23.68
N VAL A 144 -6.48 -7.05 -24.24
CA VAL A 144 -5.46 -7.65 -25.12
C VAL A 144 -4.48 -8.48 -24.29
N ASN A 145 -4.09 -7.96 -23.12
CA ASN A 145 -3.32 -8.65 -22.09
C ASN A 145 -3.49 -7.92 -20.74
N GLU A 146 -2.73 -8.31 -19.73
CA GLU A 146 -2.76 -7.71 -18.39
C GLU A 146 -2.43 -6.20 -18.37
N ASN A 147 -1.78 -5.67 -19.40
CA ASN A 147 -1.27 -4.29 -19.46
C ASN A 147 -1.99 -3.40 -20.49
N ILE A 148 -2.75 -3.97 -21.43
CA ILE A 148 -3.34 -3.22 -22.56
C ILE A 148 -4.82 -3.57 -22.71
N VAL A 149 -5.64 -2.52 -22.77
CA VAL A 149 -7.10 -2.61 -22.96
C VAL A 149 -7.56 -1.74 -24.14
N LEU A 150 -8.60 -2.19 -24.85
CA LEU A 150 -9.34 -1.37 -25.79
C LEU A 150 -10.51 -0.73 -25.08
N ILE A 151 -10.62 0.59 -25.16
CA ILE A 151 -11.66 1.36 -24.49
C ILE A 151 -12.51 2.06 -25.55
N GLN A 152 -13.82 2.18 -25.29
CA GLN A 152 -14.77 2.78 -26.23
C GLN A 152 -15.73 3.72 -25.51
N LYS A 153 -16.04 4.84 -26.18
CA LYS A 153 -17.15 5.72 -25.83
C LYS A 153 -17.80 6.26 -27.10
N GLY A 154 -19.05 5.88 -27.37
CA GLY A 154 -19.72 6.22 -28.62
C GLY A 154 -18.92 5.71 -29.83
N GLY A 155 -18.55 6.62 -30.74
CA GLY A 155 -17.71 6.30 -31.91
C GLY A 155 -16.20 6.32 -31.67
N ASP A 156 -15.75 6.79 -30.51
CA ASP A 156 -14.33 6.90 -30.18
C ASP A 156 -13.80 5.60 -29.56
N LYS A 157 -12.71 5.08 -30.13
CA LYS A 157 -12.07 3.80 -29.77
C LYS A 157 -10.57 3.96 -29.70
N ARG A 158 -9.95 3.48 -28.62
CA ARG A 158 -8.50 3.64 -28.40
C ARG A 158 -7.93 2.54 -27.52
N TYR A 159 -6.72 2.09 -27.86
CA TYR A 159 -5.93 1.23 -26.99
C TYR A 159 -5.25 2.06 -25.91
N MET A 160 -5.32 1.59 -24.68
CA MET A 160 -4.75 2.24 -23.51
C MET A 160 -4.00 1.25 -22.65
N SER A 161 -2.92 1.73 -22.05
CA SER A 161 -2.20 1.00 -21.03
C SER A 161 -3.00 1.00 -19.71
N ARG A 162 -2.93 -0.10 -18.95
CA ARG A 162 -3.67 -0.30 -17.69
C ARG A 162 -3.40 0.78 -16.63
N ASP A 163 -2.17 1.27 -16.58
CA ASP A 163 -1.71 2.36 -15.69
C ASP A 163 -2.33 3.73 -16.05
N LYS A 164 -2.90 3.85 -17.26
CA LYS A 164 -3.52 5.09 -17.75
C LYS A 164 -5.04 5.11 -17.61
N VAL A 165 -5.62 4.11 -16.96
CA VAL A 165 -7.05 3.97 -16.76
C VAL A 165 -7.34 3.54 -15.32
N THR A 166 -8.51 3.90 -14.81
CA THR A 166 -8.93 3.52 -13.45
C THR A 166 -10.45 3.38 -13.37
N THR A 167 -10.94 2.53 -12.47
CA THR A 167 -12.38 2.38 -12.21
C THR A 167 -12.87 3.35 -11.13
N LEU A 168 -14.18 3.53 -11.02
CA LEU A 168 -14.76 4.34 -9.95
C LEU A 168 -14.51 3.72 -8.56
N GLU A 169 -14.53 2.39 -8.47
CA GLU A 169 -14.24 1.63 -7.24
C GLU A 169 -12.81 1.88 -6.77
N GLU A 170 -11.84 1.89 -7.69
CA GLU A 170 -10.44 2.20 -7.38
C GLU A 170 -10.28 3.64 -6.89
N ILE A 171 -10.96 4.60 -7.51
CA ILE A 171 -10.97 6.00 -7.06
C ILE A 171 -11.52 6.11 -5.63
N LYS A 172 -12.63 5.41 -5.32
CA LYS A 172 -13.21 5.38 -3.96
C LYS A 172 -12.29 4.69 -2.95
N LEU A 173 -11.63 3.61 -3.34
CA LEU A 173 -10.65 2.92 -2.50
C LEU A 173 -9.47 3.84 -2.18
N ASN A 174 -8.92 4.51 -3.19
CA ASN A 174 -7.84 5.49 -3.03
C ASN A 174 -8.26 6.66 -2.13
N ALA A 175 -9.50 7.13 -2.25
CA ALA A 175 -10.06 8.15 -1.37
C ALA A 175 -10.14 7.71 0.10
N LYS A 176 -10.54 6.46 0.36
CA LYS A 176 -10.54 5.87 1.70
C LYS A 176 -9.12 5.80 2.28
N LEU A 177 -8.16 5.28 1.49
CA LEU A 177 -6.74 5.19 1.87
C LEU A 177 -6.11 6.58 2.09
N TRP A 178 -6.54 7.59 1.35
CA TRP A 178 -6.11 8.97 1.55
C TRP A 178 -6.56 9.53 2.90
N ASN A 179 -7.81 9.25 3.28
CA ASN A 179 -8.35 9.64 4.59
C ASN A 179 -7.65 8.95 5.75
N GLU A 180 -7.37 7.65 5.63
CA GLU A 180 -6.62 6.89 6.64
C GLU A 180 -5.21 7.47 6.83
N ARG A 181 -4.50 7.74 5.73
CA ARG A 181 -3.18 8.42 5.75
C ARG A 181 -3.23 9.84 6.33
N LYS A 182 -4.27 10.63 6.06
CA LYS A 182 -4.46 11.96 6.67
C LYS A 182 -4.69 11.86 8.18
N ARG A 183 -5.48 10.88 8.65
CA ARG A 183 -5.75 10.66 10.08
C ARG A 183 -4.50 10.28 10.84
N GLU A 184 -3.68 9.39 10.31
CA GLU A 184 -2.40 8.99 10.92
C GLU A 184 -1.41 10.15 11.04
N ARG A 185 -1.43 11.10 10.09
CA ARG A 185 -0.60 12.33 10.13
C ARG A 185 -1.14 13.41 11.08
N GLY A 186 -2.41 13.31 11.49
CA GLY A 186 -3.08 14.24 12.40
C GLY A 186 -2.98 13.86 13.88
N VAL A 187 -2.41 12.70 14.20
CA VAL A 187 -2.11 12.30 15.58
C VAL A 187 -0.80 12.98 15.99
N LYS A 188 -0.92 14.17 16.58
CA LYS A 188 0.15 14.83 17.34
C LYS A 188 -0.12 14.70 18.82
#